data_AF-A0A7X2TWK2-F1
#
_entry.id   AF-A0A7X2TWK2-F1
#
_cell.length_a   1.000
_cell.length_b   1.000
_cell.length_c   1.000
_cell.angle_alpha   90.00
_cell.angle_beta   90.00
_cell.angle_gamma   90.00
#
_symmetry.space_group_name_H-M   'P 1'
#
loop_
_entity.id
_entity.type
_entity.pdbx_description
1 polymer ?
#
loop_
_entity_poly.entity_id
_entity_poly.type
_entity_poly.pdbx_seq_one_letter_code
_entity_poly.pdbx_strand_id
1 'polypeptide(L)' 'MKTLHGEWKLQDAKARFSELFRQTLAAGPQLVTRQGGGEVVVMSREEYDRLTGRHRQPDLYEILRNSPLAGSGVKL' A
#
# COMPACT_ATOMS: atom_id res chain seq x y z
N MET A 1 -9.60 -7.62 5.68
CA MET A 1 -8.70 -7.80 4.52
C MET A 1 -9.48 -7.44 3.27
N LYS A 2 -9.02 -6.48 2.45
CA LYS A 2 -9.64 -6.24 1.14
C LYS A 2 -9.30 -7.43 0.23
N THR A 3 -10.32 -8.01 -0.40
CA THR A 3 -10.20 -9.10 -1.36
C THR A 3 -9.43 -8.63 -2.61
N LEU A 4 -8.60 -9.50 -3.20
CA LEU A 4 -8.00 -9.26 -4.52
C LEU A 4 -9.11 -9.42 -5.57
N HIS A 5 -9.43 -8.36 -6.32
CA HIS A 5 -10.62 -8.35 -7.20
C HIS A 5 -10.32 -8.71 -8.66
N GLY A 6 -9.20 -9.39 -8.93
CA GLY A 6 -8.90 -9.91 -10.26
C GLY A 6 -7.57 -10.64 -10.33
N GLU A 7 -7.53 -11.71 -11.14
CA GLU A 7 -6.34 -12.51 -11.40
C GLU A 7 -5.92 -12.38 -12.87
N TRP A 8 -4.65 -12.08 -13.09
CA TRP A 8 -4.06 -11.88 -14.40
C TRP A 8 -2.92 -12.87 -14.60
N LYS A 9 -2.81 -13.48 -15.78
CA LYS A 9 -1.54 -14.07 -16.23
C LYS A 9 -0.60 -12.95 -16.65
N LEU A 10 0.70 -13.10 -16.39
CA LEU A 10 1.71 -12.08 -16.71
C LEU A 10 1.69 -11.66 -18.19
N GLN A 11 1.43 -12.61 -19.09
CA GLN A 11 1.30 -12.32 -20.53
C GLN A 11 0.13 -11.39 -20.84
N ASP A 12 -1.03 -11.60 -20.20
CA ASP A 12 -2.23 -10.79 -20.39
C ASP A 12 -2.04 -9.40 -19.77
N ALA A 13 -1.42 -9.35 -18.58
CA ALA A 13 -1.05 -8.11 -17.93
C ALA A 13 -0.10 -7.27 -18.79
N LYS A 14 0.85 -7.89 -19.49
CA LYS A 14 1.76 -7.19 -20.43
C LYS A 14 1.01 -6.66 -21.65
N ALA A 15 0.12 -7.47 -22.24
CA ALA A 15 -0.64 -7.08 -23.43
C ALA A 15 -1.71 -6.00 -23.14
N ARG A 16 -2.26 -5.99 -21.92
CA ARG A 16 -3.41 -5.16 -21.52
C ARG A 16 -3.09 -4.30 -20.30
N PHE A 17 -1.85 -3.84 -20.17
CA PHE A 17 -1.40 -3.13 -18.97
C PHE A 17 -2.26 -1.90 -18.64
N SER A 18 -2.69 -1.14 -19.63
CA SER A 18 -3.58 0.02 -19.42
C SER A 18 -4.93 -0.36 -18.80
N GLU A 19 -5.45 -1.55 -19.11
CA GLU A 19 -6.67 -2.05 -18.51
C GLU A 19 -6.45 -2.51 -17.07
N LEU A 20 -5.40 -3.30 -16.83
CA LEU A 20 -4.97 -3.69 -15.50
C LEU A 20 -4.78 -2.46 -14.60
N PHE A 21 -4.17 -1.39 -15.12
CA PHE A 21 -3.99 -0.13 -14.41
C PHE A 21 -5.32 0.53 -14.05
N ARG A 22 -6.25 0.66 -15.01
CA ARG A 22 -7.59 1.20 -14.73
C ARG A 22 -8.36 0.37 -13.72
N GLN A 23 -8.34 -0.95 -13.83
CA GLN A 23 -8.98 -1.86 -12.87
C GLN A 23 -8.34 -1.74 -11.49
N THR A 24 -7.03 -1.57 -11.41
CA THR A 24 -6.33 -1.34 -10.13
C THR A 24 -6.81 -0.09 -9.42
N LEU A 25 -7.02 1.00 -10.18
CA LEU A 25 -7.53 2.26 -9.62
C LEU A 25 -9.03 2.17 -9.25
N ALA A 26 -9.84 1.48 -10.05
CA ALA A 26 -11.30 1.45 -9.88
C ALA A 26 -11.77 0.37 -8.88
N ALA A 27 -11.20 -0.83 -8.95
CA ALA A 27 -11.63 -2.00 -8.18
C ALA A 27 -10.62 -2.38 -7.08
N GLY A 28 -9.43 -1.77 -7.07
CA GLY A 28 -8.39 -2.04 -6.08
C GLY A 28 -7.41 -3.13 -6.51
N PRO A 29 -6.65 -3.71 -5.56
CA PRO A 29 -5.49 -4.56 -5.87
C PRO A 29 -5.80 -5.76 -6.77
N GLN A 30 -4.87 -6.05 -7.68
CA GLN A 30 -4.97 -7.07 -8.73
C GLN A 30 -3.81 -8.06 -8.59
N LEU A 31 -4.06 -9.37 -8.67
CA LEU A 31 -3.03 -10.40 -8.64
C LEU A 31 -2.52 -10.68 -10.04
N VAL A 32 -1.19 -10.71 -10.22
CA VAL A 32 -0.54 -11.10 -11.46
C VAL A 32 0.33 -12.33 -11.20
N THR A 33 0.10 -13.40 -11.97
CA THR A 33 0.77 -14.69 -11.83
C THR A 33 1.59 -15.02 -13.08
N ARG A 34 2.81 -15.52 -12.88
CA ARG A 34 3.67 -16.01 -13.97
C ARG A 34 3.61 -17.53 -14.07
N GLN A 35 3.49 -18.08 -15.27
CA GLN A 35 3.64 -19.53 -15.48
C GLN A 35 5.04 -19.98 -15.04
N GLY A 36 5.12 -21.08 -14.31
CA GLY A 36 6.37 -21.54 -13.69
C GLY A 36 6.69 -20.88 -12.35
N GLY A 37 5.76 -20.11 -11.77
CA GLY A 37 5.85 -19.58 -10.42
C GLY A 37 6.21 -18.09 -10.36
N GLY A 38 5.83 -17.49 -9.25
CA GLY A 38 5.93 -16.07 -8.97
C GLY A 38 4.58 -15.37 -9.09
N GLU A 39 4.24 -14.63 -8.04
CA GLU A 39 2.99 -13.88 -7.92
C GLU A 39 3.31 -12.49 -7.41
N VAL A 40 2.69 -11.47 -7.99
CA VAL A 40 2.81 -10.08 -7.54
C VAL A 40 1.43 -9.46 -7.46
N VAL A 41 1.28 -8.51 -6.54
CA VAL A 41 0.05 -7.72 -6.44
C VAL A 41 0.32 -6.32 -6.98
N VAL A 42 -0.48 -5.89 -7.95
CA VAL A 42 -0.51 -4.51 -8.44
C VAL A 42 -1.56 -3.74 -7.65
N MET A 43 -1.19 -2.61 -7.06
CA MET A 43 -2.06 -1.77 -6.25
C MET A 43 -1.75 -0.29 -6.47
N SER A 44 -2.69 0.59 -6.13
CA SER A 44 -2.45 2.03 -6.19
C SER A 44 -1.38 2.45 -5.18
N ARG A 45 -0.72 3.57 -5.45
CA ARG A 45 0.27 4.14 -4.53
C ARG A 45 -0.34 4.44 -3.15
N GLU A 46 -1.55 5.00 -3.14
CA GLU A 46 -2.29 5.29 -1.91
C GLU A 46 -2.54 4.05 -1.06
N GLU A 47 -2.98 2.95 -1.68
CA GLU A 47 -3.24 1.68 -1.00
C GLU A 47 -1.93 1.09 -0.44
N TYR A 48 -0.84 1.16 -1.21
CA TYR A 48 0.49 0.76 -0.75
C TYR A 48 0.96 1.57 0.46
N ASP A 49 0.84 2.90 0.41
CA ASP A 49 1.29 3.76 1.50
C ASP A 49 0.43 3.55 2.77
N ARG A 50 -0.87 3.28 2.61
CA ARG A 50 -1.77 2.93 3.72
C ARG A 50 -1.37 1.61 4.38
N LEU A 51 -1.05 0.59 3.58
CA LEU A 51 -0.63 -0.72 4.08
C LEU A 51 0.75 -0.66 4.75
N THR A 52 1.67 0.13 4.20
CA THR A 52 3.03 0.25 4.73
C THR A 52 3.17 1.29 5.83
N GLY A 53 2.09 1.99 6.18
CA GLY A 53 2.10 3.00 7.23
C GLY A 53 3.01 4.19 6.92
N ARG A 54 3.40 4.41 5.67
CA ARG A 54 4.26 5.55 5.27
C ARG A 54 3.63 6.90 5.57
N HIS A 55 2.29 6.98 5.59
CA HIS A 55 1.55 8.18 6.01
C HIS A 55 1.30 8.28 7.53
N ARG A 56 1.73 7.28 8.32
CA ARG A 56 1.34 7.13 9.73
C ARG A 56 2.51 6.95 10.69
N GLN A 57 3.77 7.17 10.29
CA GLN A 57 4.78 7.44 11.31
C GLN A 57 4.61 8.91 11.70
N PRO A 58 3.98 9.20 12.85
CA PRO A 58 3.90 10.58 13.27
C PRO A 58 5.34 11.01 13.54
N ASP A 59 5.70 12.20 13.10
CA ASP A 59 7.01 12.77 13.41
C ASP A 59 7.22 12.67 14.92
N LEU A 60 8.31 12.02 15.34
CA LEU A 60 8.62 11.83 16.75
C LEU A 60 8.59 13.18 17.48
N TYR A 61 9.01 14.24 16.81
CA TYR A 61 8.91 15.60 17.32
C TYR A 61 7.45 16.02 17.58
N GLU A 62 6.54 15.82 16.62
CA GLU A 62 5.10 16.10 16.81
C GLU A 62 4.46 15.27 17.92
N ILE A 63 4.86 14.00 18.07
CA ILE A 63 4.37 13.15 19.18
C ILE A 63 4.82 13.70 20.52
N LEU A 64 6.12 14.01 20.66
CA LEU A 64 6.68 14.52 21.90
C LEU A 64 6.15 15.92 22.23
N ARG A 65 5.96 16.76 21.21
CA ARG A 65 5.39 18.12 21.35
C ARG A 65 3.94 18.09 21.82
N ASN A 66 3.12 17.17 21.31
CA ASN A 66 1.71 17.06 21.67
C ASN A 66 1.44 16.06 22.83
N SER A 67 2.50 15.50 23.42
CA SER A 67 2.40 14.58 24.55
C SER A 67 1.92 15.30 25.82
N PRO A 68 1.12 14.64 26.70
CA PRO A 68 0.82 15.15 28.04
C PRO A 68 2.05 15.41 28.91
N LEU A 69 3.22 14.89 28.51
CA LEU A 69 4.50 15.12 29.18
C LEU A 69 5.22 16.39 28.69
N ALA A 70 4.71 17.08 27.67
CA ALA A 70 5.27 18.34 27.21
C ALA A 70 5.28 19.36 28.36
N GLY A 71 6.47 19.83 28.75
CA GLY A 71 6.64 20.76 29.87
C GLY A 71 6.57 20.12 31.27
N SER A 72 6.47 18.79 31.38
CA SER A 72 6.39 18.10 32.69
C SER A 72 7.71 18.09 33.49
N GLY A 73 8.83 18.50 32.89
CA GLY A 73 10.14 18.55 33.56
C GLY A 73 10.72 17.18 33.92
N VAL A 74 10.18 16.09 33.37
CA VAL A 74 10.72 14.74 33.53
C VAL A 74 12.17 14.71 33.04
N LYS A 75 13.09 14.36 33.94
CA LYS A 75 14.50 14.11 33.60
C LYS A 75 14.65 12.65 33.20
N LEU A 76 15.15 12.43 31.99
CA LEU A 76 15.63 11.12 31.51
C LEU A 76 17.09 10.92 31.91
#